data_AF-A0AAW4FDC2-F1
#
_entry.id   AF-A0AAW4FDC2-F1
#
_cell.length_a   1.000
_cell.length_b   1.000
_cell.length_c   1.000
_cell.angle_alpha   90.00
_cell.angle_beta   90.00
_cell.angle_gamma   90.00
#
_symmetry.space_group_name_H-M   'P 1'
#
loop_
_entity.id
_entity.type
_entity.pdbx_description
1 polymer ?
#
loop_
_entity_poly.entity_id
_entity_poly.type
_entity_poly.pdbx_seq_one_letter_code
_entity_poly.pdbx_strand_id
1 'polypeptide(L)'
;LHLDIRAREAINTSAAGIPLSVVVRIYQLKDNRNFDSADYQALFTGDSEILAGDIIAQKDVWMQPGGSVTVDMPLDDAAKFTGVAAMFLEPDRKKNTWRVVLSRDELEPDTPRLIEVSGNTLTLLPVKDK
;
A
#
# COMPACT_ATOMS: atom_id res chain seq x y z
N LEU A 1 -6.88 7.35 10.36
CA LEU A 1 -6.35 6.21 9.58
C LEU A 1 -5.09 5.73 10.28
N HIS A 2 -5.12 4.47 10.75
CA HIS A 2 -4.01 3.83 11.46
C HIS A 2 -3.58 2.59 10.69
N LEU A 3 -2.36 2.58 10.16
CA LEU A 3 -1.76 1.43 9.51
C LEU A 3 -0.42 1.10 10.17
N ASP A 4 -0.11 -0.17 10.31
CA ASP A 4 1.22 -0.66 10.69
C ASP A 4 1.75 -1.47 9.52
N ILE A 5 2.85 -1.00 8.91
CA ILE A 5 3.45 -1.65 7.75
C ILE A 5 4.77 -2.27 8.21
N ARG A 6 4.90 -3.60 8.06
CA ARG A 6 6.08 -4.35 8.51
C ARG A 6 6.72 -5.08 7.36
N ALA A 7 8.01 -4.85 7.14
CA ALA A 7 8.79 -5.55 6.15
C ALA A 7 9.50 -6.75 6.78
N ARG A 8 9.49 -7.89 6.07
CA ARG A 8 10.40 -9.00 6.34
C ARG A 8 11.82 -8.61 5.89
N GLU A 9 12.81 -9.39 6.29
CA GLU A 9 14.22 -9.15 5.92
C GLU A 9 14.46 -9.19 4.41
N ALA A 10 13.79 -10.10 3.71
CA ALA A 10 13.88 -10.21 2.26
C ALA A 10 12.70 -9.47 1.61
N ILE A 11 12.90 -8.20 1.28
CA ILE A 11 11.97 -7.39 0.47
C ILE A 11 12.69 -6.76 -0.73
N ASN A 12 11.93 -6.53 -1.80
CA ASN A 12 12.34 -5.79 -2.99
C ASN A 12 13.74 -6.20 -3.52
N THR A 13 13.99 -7.51 -3.60
CA THR A 13 15.32 -8.03 -3.91
C THR A 13 15.73 -7.72 -5.35
N SER A 14 16.98 -7.31 -5.55
CA SER A 14 17.56 -7.15 -6.89
C SER A 14 17.79 -8.51 -7.57
N ALA A 15 18.15 -8.49 -8.87
CA ALA A 15 18.55 -9.70 -9.60
C ALA A 15 19.74 -10.46 -8.98
N ALA A 16 20.55 -9.80 -8.14
CA ALA A 16 21.63 -10.41 -7.38
C ALA A 16 21.19 -11.01 -6.03
N GLY A 17 19.88 -10.95 -5.70
CA GLY A 17 19.32 -11.43 -4.44
C GLY A 17 19.51 -10.49 -3.25
N ILE A 18 19.94 -9.24 -3.47
CA ILE A 18 20.18 -8.27 -2.41
C ILE A 18 18.85 -7.58 -2.04
N PRO A 19 18.37 -7.67 -0.79
CA PRO A 19 17.19 -6.93 -0.34
C PRO A 19 17.42 -5.43 -0.41
N LEU A 20 16.41 -4.69 -0.87
CA LEU A 20 16.47 -3.23 -1.02
C LEU A 20 15.27 -2.58 -0.35
N SER A 21 15.42 -1.31 -0.01
CA SER A 21 14.29 -0.52 0.48
C SER A 21 13.24 -0.38 -0.63
N VAL A 22 11.98 -0.18 -0.25
CA VAL A 22 10.87 0.06 -1.18
C VAL A 22 10.02 1.23 -0.70
N VAL A 23 9.56 2.04 -1.65
CA VAL A 23 8.55 3.07 -1.35
C VAL A 23 7.17 2.41 -1.35
N VAL A 24 6.42 2.62 -0.29
CA VAL A 24 5.00 2.26 -0.20
C VAL A 24 4.19 3.54 -0.19
N ARG A 25 3.24 3.64 -1.11
CA ARG A 25 2.36 4.78 -1.26
C ARG A 25 0.96 4.43 -0.76
N ILE A 26 0.45 5.28 0.13
CA ILE A 26 -0.87 5.20 0.71
C ILE A 26 -1.75 6.27 0.07
N TYR A 27 -2.93 5.88 -0.37
CA TYR A 27 -3.93 6.73 -0.99
C TYR A 27 -5.22 6.69 -0.18
N GLN A 28 -5.82 7.84 0.06
CA GLN A 28 -7.23 7.94 0.43
C GLN A 28 -8.04 8.21 -0.82
N LEU A 29 -9.05 7.38 -1.08
CA LEU A 29 -9.77 7.32 -2.34
C LEU A 29 -11.29 7.48 -2.11
N LYS A 30 -11.95 8.22 -3.02
CA LYS A 30 -13.42 8.30 -3.09
C LYS A 30 -14.04 7.01 -3.64
N ASP A 31 -13.35 6.37 -4.60
CA ASP A 31 -13.75 5.16 -5.31
C ASP A 31 -12.48 4.33 -5.61
N ASN A 32 -12.57 3.00 -5.60
CA ASN A 32 -11.44 2.10 -5.83
C ASN A 32 -11.31 1.62 -7.28
N ARG A 33 -12.33 1.79 -8.13
CA ARG A 33 -12.36 1.17 -9.47
C ARG A 33 -11.17 1.56 -10.34
N ASN A 34 -10.85 2.85 -10.39
CA ASN A 34 -9.70 3.33 -11.16
C ASN A 34 -8.38 2.83 -10.57
N PHE A 35 -8.28 2.74 -9.24
CA PHE A 35 -7.12 2.18 -8.56
C PHE A 35 -6.95 0.70 -8.87
N ASP A 36 -8.03 -0.08 -8.90
CA ASP A 36 -8.02 -1.51 -9.18
C ASP A 36 -7.78 -1.81 -10.67
N SER A 37 -8.26 -0.95 -11.58
CA SER A 37 -8.05 -1.12 -13.02
C SER A 37 -6.68 -0.62 -13.50
N ALA A 38 -6.06 0.31 -12.78
CA ALA A 38 -4.76 0.85 -13.16
C ALA A 38 -3.70 -0.26 -13.19
N ASP A 39 -2.87 -0.28 -14.22
CA ASP A 39 -1.69 -1.12 -14.22
C ASP A 39 -0.59 -0.53 -13.33
N TYR A 40 0.46 -1.33 -13.10
CA TYR A 40 1.57 -0.95 -12.23
C TYR A 40 2.26 0.35 -12.66
N GLN A 41 2.49 0.53 -13.96
CA GLN A 41 3.22 1.70 -14.46
C GLN A 41 2.35 2.95 -14.35
N ALA A 42 1.11 2.84 -14.80
CA ALA A 42 0.11 3.90 -14.78
C ALA A 42 -0.17 4.42 -13.37
N LEU A 43 -0.05 3.59 -12.33
CA LEU A 43 -0.28 4.02 -10.95
C LEU A 43 0.82 4.96 -10.42
N PHE A 44 2.06 4.80 -10.89
CA PHE A 44 3.23 5.49 -10.34
C PHE A 44 3.80 6.58 -11.24
N THR A 45 3.45 6.61 -12.53
CA THR A 45 3.77 7.73 -13.42
C THR A 45 2.99 8.97 -12.99
N GLY A 46 3.69 10.09 -12.78
CA GLY A 46 3.16 11.35 -12.22
C GLY A 46 2.04 12.02 -13.04
N ASP A 47 1.76 11.54 -14.25
CA ASP A 47 0.72 12.04 -15.15
C ASP A 47 -0.56 11.19 -15.09
N SER A 48 -0.73 10.38 -14.04
CA SER A 48 -1.88 9.49 -13.89
C SER A 48 -3.18 10.26 -13.61
N GLU A 49 -3.76 10.83 -14.67
CA GLU A 49 -5.14 11.35 -14.69
C GLU A 49 -6.15 10.30 -14.21
N ILE A 50 -5.78 9.01 -14.31
CA ILE A 50 -6.60 7.85 -13.95
C ILE A 50 -7.09 7.95 -12.51
N LEU A 51 -6.26 8.44 -11.59
CA LEU A 51 -6.62 8.58 -10.17
C LEU A 51 -6.90 10.00 -9.71
N ALA A 52 -6.60 11.01 -10.52
CA ALA A 52 -6.63 12.41 -10.11
C ALA A 52 -8.00 12.86 -9.55
N GLY A 53 -9.10 12.29 -10.06
CA GLY A 53 -10.45 12.57 -9.56
C GLY A 53 -10.80 11.90 -8.22
N ASP A 54 -10.17 10.76 -7.93
CA ASP A 54 -10.50 9.89 -6.81
C ASP A 54 -9.60 10.09 -5.59
N ILE A 55 -8.36 10.55 -5.79
CA ILE A 55 -7.41 10.81 -4.70
C ILE A 55 -7.87 12.01 -3.88
N ILE A 56 -7.97 11.81 -2.57
CA ILE A 56 -8.20 12.87 -1.58
C ILE A 56 -6.90 13.25 -0.88
N ALA A 57 -6.12 12.24 -0.50
CA ALA A 57 -4.83 12.41 0.16
C ALA A 57 -3.87 11.30 -0.25
N GLN A 58 -2.57 11.61 -0.23
CA GLN A 58 -1.50 10.68 -0.54
C GLN A 58 -0.37 10.81 0.49
N LYS A 59 0.25 9.69 0.86
CA LYS A 59 1.44 9.66 1.71
C LYS A 59 2.40 8.58 1.24
N ASP A 60 3.66 8.93 1.07
CA ASP A 60 4.73 8.00 0.72
C ASP A 60 5.53 7.65 1.98
N VAL A 61 5.85 6.37 2.17
CA VAL A 61 6.72 5.90 3.24
C VAL A 61 7.82 5.01 2.68
N TRP A 62 9.00 5.12 3.29
CA TRP A 62 10.16 4.31 2.92
C TRP A 62 10.26 3.09 3.84
N MET A 63 10.14 1.90 3.26
CA MET A 63 10.28 0.64 3.96
C MET A 63 11.69 0.09 3.82
N GLN A 64 12.39 -0.04 4.94
CA GLN A 64 13.69 -0.72 5.00
C GLN A 64 13.49 -2.23 5.16
N PRO A 65 14.39 -3.08 4.63
CA PRO A 65 14.41 -4.51 4.95
C PRO A 65 14.39 -4.76 6.46
N GLY A 66 13.51 -5.65 6.92
CA GLY A 66 13.31 -5.96 8.35
C GLY A 66 12.67 -4.83 9.19
N GLY A 67 12.39 -3.67 8.58
CA GLY A 67 11.87 -2.49 9.26
C GLY A 67 10.35 -2.45 9.39
N SER A 68 9.86 -1.48 10.16
CA SER A 68 8.43 -1.19 10.30
C SER A 68 8.17 0.31 10.27
N VAL A 69 7.01 0.71 9.75
CA VAL A 69 6.54 2.10 9.74
C VAL A 69 5.07 2.14 10.16
N THR A 70 4.77 2.94 11.18
CA THR A 70 3.39 3.29 11.53
C THR A 70 2.94 4.51 10.73
N VAL A 71 1.76 4.41 10.13
CA VAL A 71 1.13 5.50 9.39
C VAL A 71 -0.11 5.96 10.13
N ASP A 72 0.03 7.08 10.81
CA ASP A 72 -1.06 7.82 11.40
C ASP A 72 -1.33 9.07 10.57
N MET A 73 -2.54 9.19 10.04
CA MET A 73 -3.02 10.40 9.38
C MET A 73 -4.53 10.56 9.56
N PRO A 74 -5.07 11.80 9.52
CA PRO A 74 -6.50 12.02 9.48
C PRO A 74 -7.12 11.25 8.30
N LEU A 75 -8.22 10.53 8.54
CA LEU A 75 -9.01 9.92 7.48
C LEU A 75 -10.07 10.93 7.07
N ASP A 76 -10.03 11.38 5.81
CA ASP A 76 -11.02 12.31 5.30
C ASP A 76 -12.42 11.64 5.30
N ASP A 77 -13.47 12.42 5.57
CA ASP A 77 -14.83 11.89 5.62
C ASP A 77 -15.35 11.46 4.25
N ALA A 78 -14.83 12.02 3.17
CA ALA A 78 -15.13 11.60 1.80
C ALA A 78 -14.37 10.34 1.37
N ALA A 79 -13.35 9.91 2.14
CA ALA A 79 -12.56 8.72 1.82
C ALA A 79 -13.34 7.45 2.15
N LYS A 80 -13.71 6.70 1.10
CA LYS A 80 -14.40 5.40 1.21
C LYS A 80 -13.44 4.22 1.15
N PHE A 81 -12.27 4.43 0.55
CA PHE A 81 -11.25 3.39 0.40
C PHE A 81 -9.87 3.92 0.75
N THR A 82 -9.02 3.02 1.23
CA THR A 82 -7.58 3.24 1.38
C THR A 82 -6.84 2.28 0.46
N GLY A 83 -6.16 2.82 -0.55
CA GLY A 83 -5.27 2.05 -1.41
C GLY A 83 -3.85 2.08 -0.87
N VAL A 84 -3.17 0.93 -0.85
CA VAL A 84 -1.76 0.84 -0.47
C VAL A 84 -1.03 0.09 -1.58
N ALA A 85 -0.02 0.72 -2.17
CA ALA A 85 0.75 0.14 -3.28
C ALA A 85 2.26 0.26 -3.04
N ALA A 86 2.99 -0.80 -3.31
CA ALA A 86 4.44 -0.85 -3.16
C ALA A 86 5.13 -0.76 -4.52
N MET A 87 6.15 0.11 -4.60
CA MET A 87 6.93 0.35 -5.80
C MET A 87 8.09 -0.66 -5.94
N PHE A 88 7.77 -1.94 -6.01
CA PHE A 88 8.77 -3.01 -6.19
C PHE A 88 9.55 -2.88 -7.52
N LEU A 89 10.80 -3.33 -7.53
CA LEU A 89 11.61 -3.46 -8.73
C LEU A 89 10.98 -4.44 -9.73
N GLU A 90 10.53 -5.59 -9.23
CA GLU A 90 9.93 -6.67 -10.03
C GLU A 90 8.55 -7.07 -9.45
N PRO A 91 7.47 -6.34 -9.75
CA PRO A 91 6.13 -6.66 -9.27
C PRO A 91 5.52 -7.87 -9.98
N ASP A 92 4.83 -8.75 -9.24
CA ASP A 92 3.99 -9.80 -9.86
C ASP A 92 2.67 -9.19 -10.35
N ARG A 93 2.68 -8.69 -11.60
CA ARG A 93 1.51 -8.07 -12.24
C ARG A 93 0.40 -9.06 -12.56
N LYS A 94 0.70 -10.36 -12.68
CA LYS A 94 -0.30 -11.40 -12.97
C LYS A 94 -1.12 -11.73 -11.73
N LYS A 95 -0.46 -11.86 -10.58
CA LYS A 95 -1.14 -12.10 -9.29
C LYS A 95 -1.63 -10.83 -8.62
N ASN A 96 -1.18 -9.66 -9.08
CA ASN A 96 -1.59 -8.36 -8.57
C ASN A 96 -1.34 -8.18 -7.06
N THR A 97 -0.26 -8.76 -6.55
CA THR A 97 0.08 -8.80 -5.12
C THR A 97 0.88 -7.58 -4.64
N TRP A 98 1.08 -6.58 -5.50
CA TRP A 98 1.89 -5.38 -5.22
C TRP A 98 1.06 -4.23 -4.63
N ARG A 99 -0.26 -4.43 -4.49
CA ARG A 99 -1.21 -3.48 -3.90
C ARG A 99 -2.26 -4.20 -3.07
N VAL A 100 -2.86 -3.48 -2.13
CA VAL A 100 -4.06 -3.88 -1.38
C VAL A 100 -5.02 -2.69 -1.30
N VAL A 101 -6.30 -2.98 -1.14
CA VAL A 101 -7.36 -1.99 -0.92
C VAL A 101 -8.11 -2.37 0.34
N LEU A 102 -8.36 -1.38 1.19
CA LEU A 102 -9.20 -1.50 2.38
C LEU A 102 -10.40 -0.59 2.20
N SER A 103 -11.61 -1.10 2.44
CA SER A 103 -12.79 -0.25 2.58
C SER A 103 -12.77 0.49 3.93
N ARG A 104 -13.50 1.60 4.02
CA ARG A 104 -13.61 2.38 5.26
C ARG A 104 -14.10 1.53 6.44
N ASP A 105 -15.00 0.59 6.19
CA ASP A 105 -15.62 -0.25 7.22
C ASP A 105 -14.65 -1.32 7.77
N GLU A 106 -13.53 -1.56 7.08
CA GLU A 106 -12.47 -2.46 7.52
C GLU A 106 -11.38 -1.75 8.36
N LEU A 107 -11.54 -0.44 8.60
CA LEU A 107 -10.63 0.37 9.41
C LEU A 107 -11.21 0.56 10.80
N GLU A 108 -10.37 0.34 11.81
CA GLU A 108 -10.73 0.55 13.21
C GLU A 108 -10.17 1.90 13.70
N PRO A 109 -10.89 2.64 14.58
CA PRO A 109 -10.42 3.92 15.12
C PRO A 109 -9.14 3.81 15.93
N ASP A 110 -8.99 2.74 16.71
CA ASP A 110 -7.92 2.61 17.70
C ASP A 110 -6.95 1.45 17.42
N THR A 111 -7.23 0.63 16.40
CA THR A 111 -6.42 -0.56 16.08
C THR A 111 -5.87 -0.44 14.66
N PRO A 112 -4.54 -0.38 14.49
CA PRO A 112 -3.95 -0.29 13.16
C PRO A 112 -4.17 -1.57 12.37
N ARG A 113 -4.46 -1.44 11.07
CA ARG A 113 -4.43 -2.57 10.14
C ARG A 113 -2.98 -2.90 9.80
N LEU A 114 -2.62 -4.18 9.94
CA LEU A 114 -1.27 -4.66 9.71
C LEU A 114 -1.10 -5.10 8.25
N ILE A 115 -0.14 -4.50 7.56
CA ILE A 115 0.27 -4.85 6.20
C ILE A 115 1.69 -5.40 6.26
N GLU A 116 1.87 -6.64 5.82
CA GLU A 116 3.18 -7.25 5.68
C GLU A 116 3.73 -7.03 4.27
N VAL A 117 5.00 -6.65 4.20
CA VAL A 117 5.81 -6.62 2.98
C VAL A 117 6.74 -7.82 3.01
N SER A 118 6.62 -8.73 2.05
CA SER A 118 7.49 -9.91 1.94
C SER A 118 7.83 -10.19 0.47
N GLY A 119 9.12 -10.31 0.16
CA GLY A 119 9.60 -10.40 -1.21
C GLY A 119 9.14 -9.19 -2.03
N ASN A 120 8.30 -9.44 -3.02
CA ASN A 120 7.65 -8.44 -3.88
C ASN A 120 6.12 -8.41 -3.69
N THR A 121 5.65 -8.71 -2.49
CA THR A 121 4.22 -8.80 -2.17
C THR A 121 3.83 -7.94 -0.98
N LEU A 122 2.62 -7.39 -1.04
CA LEU A 122 1.89 -6.80 0.08
C LEU A 122 0.80 -7.78 0.51
N THR A 123 0.72 -8.05 1.82
CA THR A 123 -0.31 -8.91 2.41
C THR A 123 -0.99 -8.16 3.55
N LEU A 124 -2.30 -7.97 3.44
CA LEU A 124 -3.12 -7.48 4.53
C LEU A 124 -3.37 -8.63 5.52
N LEU A 125 -2.88 -8.51 6.75
CA LEU A 125 -3.05 -9.56 7.74
C LEU A 125 -4.45 -9.51 8.38
N PRO A 126 -4.99 -10.68 8.80
CA PRO A 126 -6.23 -10.73 9.56
C PRO A 126 -6.13 -9.87 10.82
N VAL A 127 -7.24 -9.25 11.21
CA VAL A 127 -7.36 -8.64 12.53
C VAL A 127 -7.23 -9.79 13.54
N LYS A 128 -6.29 -9.69 14.49
CA LYS A 128 -6.22 -10.69 15.56
C LYS A 128 -7.49 -10.56 16.39
N ASP A 129 -8.24 -11.65 16.52
CA ASP A 129 -9.34 -11.72 17.48
C ASP A 129 -8.79 -11.36 18.88
N LYS A 130 -9.55 -10.53 19.61
CA LYS A 130 -9.24 -10.13 20.98
C LYS A 130 -9.37 -11.28 21.96
#